data_AF-A0AAE7I0P4-F1
#
_entry.id   AF-A0AAE7I0P4-F1
#
_cell.length_a   1.000
_cell.length_b   1.000
_cell.length_c   1.000
_cell.angle_alpha   90.00
_cell.angle_beta   90.00
_cell.angle_gamma   90.00
#
_symmetry.space_group_name_H-M   'P 1'
#
loop_
_entity.id
_entity.type
_entity.pdbx_description
1 polymer ?
#
loop_
_entity_poly.entity_id
_entity_poly.type
_entity_poly.pdbx_seq_one_letter_code
_entity_poly.pdbx_strand_id
1 'polypeptide(L)'
;MSTNGWYYLHQNGDLIYKPSPDAIVDIRDSGFAVCSWPLDVTSRKTAWELLVESLALGANKSRVEELASKWNCTNEDADMFASVVGVTLKEDGNAWCAHKSDFVNLQESPSGFGDNKLEALASLAKELGLTGGHMWRSTFSDLVKVA
;
A
#
# COMPACT_ATOMS: atom_id res chain seq x y z
N MET A 1 -4.82 13.30 -13.52
CA MET A 1 -4.71 11.85 -13.27
C MET A 1 -5.26 11.15 -14.47
N SER A 2 -4.42 10.39 -15.17
CA SER A 2 -4.85 9.59 -16.31
C SER A 2 -4.81 8.13 -15.87
N THR A 3 -5.95 7.55 -15.55
CA THR A 3 -6.01 6.14 -15.16
C THR A 3 -5.68 5.28 -16.38
N ASN A 4 -4.50 4.66 -16.38
CA ASN A 4 -4.04 3.80 -17.47
C ASN A 4 -4.68 2.40 -17.42
N GLY A 5 -5.12 1.99 -16.24
CA GLY A 5 -5.73 0.69 -15.99
C GLY A 5 -5.97 0.49 -14.50
N TRP A 6 -6.34 -0.72 -14.11
CA TRP A 6 -6.65 -1.06 -12.73
C TRP A 6 -5.90 -2.30 -12.28
N TYR A 7 -5.34 -2.24 -11.09
CA TYR A 7 -4.97 -3.44 -10.35
C TYR A 7 -6.11 -3.85 -9.43
N TYR A 8 -6.32 -5.15 -9.25
CA TYR A 8 -7.20 -5.66 -8.22
C TYR A 8 -6.59 -6.86 -7.50
N LEU A 9 -6.88 -6.96 -6.21
CA LEU A 9 -6.53 -8.09 -5.38
C LEU A 9 -7.69 -9.08 -5.40
N HIS A 10 -7.40 -10.30 -5.81
CA HIS A 10 -8.34 -11.41 -5.76
C HIS A 10 -8.29 -12.11 -4.39
N GLN A 11 -9.38 -12.75 -3.96
CA GLN A 11 -9.48 -13.45 -2.67
C GLN A 11 -8.43 -14.54 -2.43
N ASN A 12 -7.81 -15.07 -3.48
CA ASN A 12 -6.72 -16.04 -3.39
C ASN A 12 -5.33 -15.40 -3.19
N GLY A 13 -5.25 -14.07 -3.05
CA GLY A 13 -4.00 -13.33 -2.90
C GLY A 13 -3.35 -12.89 -4.22
N ASP A 14 -3.97 -13.18 -5.38
CA ASP A 14 -3.43 -12.76 -6.67
C ASP A 14 -3.68 -11.28 -6.95
N LEU A 15 -2.64 -10.58 -7.37
CA LEU A 15 -2.69 -9.17 -7.76
C LEU A 15 -2.66 -9.05 -9.29
N ILE A 16 -3.82 -8.74 -9.87
CA ILE A 16 -4.08 -8.85 -11.31
C ILE A 16 -4.25 -7.44 -11.92
N TYR A 17 -3.63 -7.23 -13.09
CA TYR A 17 -3.74 -5.97 -13.84
C TYR A 17 -4.73 -6.09 -15.00
N LYS A 18 -5.64 -5.11 -15.13
CA LYS A 18 -6.51 -4.93 -16.28
C LYS A 18 -6.16 -3.63 -17.02
N PRO A 19 -5.66 -3.70 -18.28
CA PRO A 19 -5.21 -2.53 -19.05
C PRO A 19 -6.38 -1.79 -19.71
N SER A 20 -7.35 -1.35 -18.92
CA SER A 20 -8.45 -0.50 -19.38
C SER A 20 -8.90 0.44 -18.26
N PRO A 21 -9.10 1.75 -18.51
CA PRO A 21 -9.66 2.67 -17.53
C PRO A 21 -11.06 2.27 -17.04
N ASP A 22 -11.83 1.58 -17.89
CA ASP A 22 -13.22 1.18 -17.60
C ASP A 22 -13.31 -0.17 -16.88
N ALA A 23 -12.19 -0.88 -16.69
CA ALA A 23 -12.15 -2.19 -16.07
C ALA A 23 -12.70 -2.23 -14.63
N ILE A 24 -12.77 -1.07 -13.96
CA ILE A 24 -13.34 -0.95 -12.61
C ILE A 24 -14.79 -1.39 -12.53
N VAL A 25 -15.58 -1.23 -13.60
CA VAL A 25 -16.99 -1.63 -13.64
C VAL A 25 -17.09 -3.14 -13.42
N ASP A 26 -16.32 -3.92 -14.18
CA ASP A 26 -16.29 -5.38 -14.07
C ASP A 26 -15.67 -5.86 -12.74
N ILE A 27 -14.64 -5.16 -12.24
CA ILE A 27 -13.96 -5.54 -11.00
C ILE A 27 -14.90 -5.37 -9.80
N ARG A 28 -15.63 -4.25 -9.75
CA ARG A 28 -16.55 -3.94 -8.65
C ARG A 28 -17.70 -4.95 -8.58
N ASP A 29 -18.18 -5.39 -9.74
CA ASP A 29 -19.31 -6.32 -9.82
C ASP A 29 -18.86 -7.78 -9.54
N SER A 30 -17.54 -8.02 -9.42
CA SER A 30 -16.97 -9.33 -9.07
C SER A 30 -16.91 -9.55 -7.56
N GLY A 31 -17.65 -10.54 -7.07
CA GLY A 31 -17.59 -10.96 -5.66
C GLY A 31 -16.25 -11.58 -5.21
N PHE A 32 -15.29 -11.75 -6.13
CA PHE A 32 -13.96 -12.30 -5.82
C PHE A 32 -12.88 -11.23 -5.65
N ALA A 33 -13.16 -9.97 -6.00
CA ALA A 33 -12.21 -8.88 -5.85
C ALA A 33 -12.30 -8.31 -4.42
N VAL A 34 -11.18 -8.31 -3.69
CA VAL A 34 -11.07 -7.78 -2.32
C VAL A 34 -10.85 -6.27 -2.35
N CYS A 35 -10.04 -5.79 -3.30
CA CYS A 35 -9.65 -4.40 -3.38
C CYS A 35 -9.22 -4.05 -4.80
N SER A 36 -9.33 -2.78 -5.19
CA SER A 36 -8.80 -2.30 -6.47
C SER A 36 -8.11 -0.94 -6.34
N TRP A 37 -7.15 -0.71 -7.24
CA TRP A 37 -6.33 0.50 -7.29
C TRP A 37 -6.27 1.02 -8.73
N PRO A 38 -6.53 2.32 -8.96
CA PRO A 38 -6.27 2.92 -10.25
C PRO A 38 -4.76 3.02 -10.45
N LEU A 39 -4.28 2.59 -11.61
CA LEU A 39 -2.89 2.79 -12.01
C LEU A 39 -2.76 4.12 -12.74
N ASP A 40 -2.01 5.05 -12.16
CA ASP A 40 -1.47 6.22 -12.86
C ASP A 40 0.04 6.05 -12.94
N VAL A 41 0.56 5.77 -14.14
CA VAL A 41 2.00 5.48 -14.36
C VAL A 41 2.90 6.69 -14.09
N THR A 42 2.32 7.89 -13.99
CA THR A 42 3.05 9.12 -13.70
C THR A 42 3.17 9.41 -12.20
N SER A 43 2.43 8.66 -11.37
CA SER A 43 2.32 8.90 -9.93
C SER A 43 3.03 7.81 -9.12
N ARG A 44 4.20 8.19 -8.56
CA ARG A 44 4.94 7.34 -7.60
C ARG A 44 4.13 7.03 -6.36
N LYS A 45 3.36 8.00 -5.88
CA LYS A 45 2.53 7.86 -4.68
C LYS A 45 1.53 6.71 -4.84
N THR A 46 0.80 6.66 -5.94
CA THR A 46 -0.20 5.61 -6.18
C THR A 46 0.44 4.24 -6.39
N ALA A 47 1.66 4.19 -6.94
CA ALA A 47 2.42 2.94 -7.04
C ALA A 47 2.75 2.39 -5.65
N TRP A 48 3.23 3.24 -4.73
CA TRP A 48 3.51 2.83 -3.35
C TRP A 48 2.27 2.49 -2.54
N GLU A 49 1.21 3.28 -2.65
CA GLU A 49 -0.07 2.97 -2.00
C GLU A 49 -0.57 1.58 -2.42
N LEU A 50 -0.53 1.27 -3.72
CA LEU A 50 -0.89 -0.04 -4.22
C LEU A 50 -0.02 -1.16 -3.61
N LEU A 51 1.31 -1.01 -3.60
CA LEU A 51 2.21 -2.03 -3.07
C LEU A 51 2.00 -2.26 -1.56
N VAL A 52 1.94 -1.18 -0.78
CA VAL A 52 1.74 -1.22 0.68
C VAL A 52 0.40 -1.84 1.00
N GLU A 53 -0.66 -1.35 0.38
CA GLU A 53 -2.03 -1.78 0.68
C GLU A 53 -2.32 -3.19 0.18
N SER A 54 -1.81 -3.57 -0.99
CA SER A 54 -1.98 -4.93 -1.49
C SER A 54 -1.31 -5.95 -0.57
N LEU A 55 -0.09 -5.68 -0.11
CA LEU A 55 0.60 -6.54 0.86
C LEU A 55 -0.13 -6.55 2.21
N ALA A 56 -0.63 -5.40 2.66
CA ALA A 56 -1.42 -5.28 3.87
C ALA A 56 -2.71 -6.12 3.81
N LEU A 57 -3.33 -6.22 2.64
CA LEU A 57 -4.57 -6.98 2.42
C LEU A 57 -4.34 -8.46 2.07
N GLY A 58 -3.09 -8.94 2.11
CA GLY A 58 -2.76 -10.35 1.92
C GLY A 58 -2.41 -10.76 0.49
N ALA A 59 -1.99 -9.81 -0.35
CA ALA A 59 -1.42 -10.16 -1.66
C ALA A 59 -0.19 -11.06 -1.52
N ASN A 60 0.05 -11.88 -2.54
CA ASN A 60 1.24 -12.71 -2.62
C ASN A 60 2.52 -11.83 -2.61
N LYS A 61 3.36 -12.02 -1.59
CA LYS A 61 4.60 -11.25 -1.38
C LYS A 61 5.51 -11.24 -2.62
N SER A 62 5.72 -12.40 -3.26
CA SER A 62 6.57 -12.51 -4.45
C SER A 62 6.06 -11.66 -5.61
N ARG A 63 4.73 -11.56 -5.77
CA ARG A 63 4.13 -10.70 -6.80
C ARG A 63 4.33 -9.22 -6.50
N VAL A 64 4.21 -8.82 -5.24
CA VAL A 64 4.45 -7.44 -4.80
C VAL A 64 5.92 -7.06 -5.00
N GLU A 65 6.86 -7.94 -4.65
CA GLU A 65 8.31 -7.73 -4.85
C GLU A 65 8.69 -7.62 -6.34
N GLU A 66 8.06 -8.42 -7.20
CA GLU A 66 8.25 -8.32 -8.66
C GLU A 66 7.81 -6.94 -9.16
N LEU A 67 6.65 -6.44 -8.73
CA LEU A 67 6.15 -5.11 -9.11
C LEU A 67 7.02 -3.99 -8.55
N ALA A 68 7.44 -4.08 -7.28
CA ALA A 68 8.34 -3.12 -6.65
C ALA A 68 9.67 -3.03 -7.42
N SER A 69 10.22 -4.17 -7.82
CA SER A 69 11.44 -4.25 -8.64
C SER A 69 11.22 -3.63 -10.02
N LYS A 70 10.11 -3.98 -10.68
CA LYS A 70 9.75 -3.47 -12.01
C LYS A 70 9.56 -1.96 -12.04
N TRP A 71 9.03 -1.37 -10.96
CA TRP A 71 8.79 0.06 -10.83
C TRP A 71 9.93 0.81 -10.14
N ASN A 72 11.05 0.13 -9.86
CA ASN A 72 12.19 0.70 -9.16
C ASN A 72 11.77 1.41 -7.86
N CYS A 73 10.90 0.77 -7.07
CA CYS A 73 10.48 1.21 -5.75
C CYS A 73 11.59 0.88 -4.74
N THR A 74 12.65 1.70 -4.72
CA THR A 74 13.82 1.49 -3.87
C THR A 74 13.60 1.97 -2.44
N ASN A 75 14.56 1.69 -1.56
CA ASN A 75 14.54 2.14 -0.17
C ASN A 75 14.55 3.68 -0.03
N GLU A 76 15.22 4.38 -0.95
CA GLU A 76 15.22 5.85 -0.99
C GLU A 76 13.85 6.38 -1.39
N ASP A 77 13.17 5.70 -2.31
CA ASP A 77 11.83 6.11 -2.70
C ASP A 77 10.80 5.83 -1.62
N ALA A 78 10.99 4.76 -0.84
CA ALA A 78 10.20 4.50 0.37
C ALA A 78 10.30 5.66 1.37
N ASP A 79 11.50 6.23 1.58
CA ASP A 79 11.68 7.38 2.47
C ASP A 79 10.94 8.62 1.96
N MET A 80 11.03 8.87 0.64
CA MET A 80 10.33 9.98 0.01
C MET A 80 8.81 9.80 0.11
N PHE A 81 8.31 8.59 -0.17
CA PHE A 81 6.89 8.26 0.00
C PHE A 81 6.45 8.45 1.45
N ALA A 82 7.18 7.91 2.42
CA ALA A 82 6.89 8.02 3.85
C ALA A 82 6.81 9.50 4.28
N SER A 83 7.77 10.33 3.85
CA SER A 83 7.76 11.76 4.11
C SER A 83 6.53 12.47 3.52
N VAL A 84 6.12 12.11 2.31
CA VAL A 84 4.93 12.69 1.64
C VAL A 84 3.63 12.34 2.37
N VAL A 85 3.54 11.14 2.93
CA VAL A 85 2.31 10.68 3.62
C VAL A 85 2.31 10.95 5.12
N GLY A 86 3.43 11.39 5.70
CA GLY A 86 3.53 11.71 7.13
C GLY A 86 3.90 10.52 8.03
N VAL A 87 4.59 9.52 7.46
CA VAL A 87 5.13 8.35 8.14
C VAL A 87 6.62 8.53 8.38
N THR A 88 7.08 8.10 9.56
CA THR A 88 8.50 8.00 9.88
C THR A 88 8.94 6.54 9.77
N LEU A 89 10.05 6.32 9.07
CA LEU A 89 10.71 5.02 8.96
C LEU A 89 12.02 5.06 9.73
N LYS A 90 12.24 4.04 10.56
CA LYS A 90 13.48 3.89 11.33
C LYS A 90 13.89 2.43 11.41
N GLU A 91 15.19 2.18 11.32
CA GLU A 91 15.76 0.87 11.58
C GLU A 91 15.86 0.64 13.09
N ASP A 92 15.33 -0.50 13.56
CA ASP A 92 15.38 -0.93 14.96
C ASP A 92 15.99 -2.34 15.02
N GLY A 93 17.30 -2.39 15.30
CA GLY A 93 18.07 -3.64 15.29
C GLY A 93 18.19 -4.21 13.88
N ASN A 94 17.50 -5.34 13.63
CA ASN A 94 17.52 -6.05 12.34
C ASN A 94 16.20 -5.87 11.55
N ALA A 95 15.29 -5.00 12.01
CA ALA A 95 13.99 -4.79 11.40
C ALA A 95 13.73 -3.29 11.13
N TRP A 96 12.83 -3.03 10.19
CA TRP A 96 12.31 -1.69 9.93
C TRP A 96 11.04 -1.46 10.73
N CYS A 97 10.95 -0.28 11.34
CA CYS A 97 9.77 0.22 12.04
C CYS A 97 9.18 1.41 11.27
N ALA A 98 7.87 1.37 11.05
CA ALA A 98 7.08 2.44 10.46
C ALA A 98 6.05 2.94 11.46
N HIS A 99 5.97 4.25 11.68
CA HIS A 99 4.95 4.83 12.54
C HIS A 99 4.52 6.20 12.03
N LYS A 100 3.36 6.68 12.47
CA LYS A 100 2.90 8.04 12.17
C LYS A 100 3.84 9.09 12.81
N SER A 101 3.81 10.30 12.27
CA SER A 101 4.59 11.43 12.80
C SER A 101 4.18 11.87 14.22
N ASP A 102 2.96 11.55 14.67
CA ASP A 102 2.44 11.81 16.02
C ASP A 102 2.70 10.66 17.01
N PHE A 103 3.59 9.73 16.67
CA PHE A 103 3.90 8.57 17.51
C PHE A 103 4.45 8.97 18.89
N VAL A 104 3.85 8.43 19.94
CA VAL A 104 4.27 8.64 21.34
C VAL A 104 5.13 7.48 21.83
N ASN A 105 4.58 6.26 21.80
CA ASN A 105 5.26 5.01 22.17
C ASN A 105 4.50 3.80 21.62
N LEU A 106 5.11 2.62 21.69
CA LEU A 106 4.56 1.37 21.13
C LEU A 106 3.27 0.87 21.81
N GLN A 107 2.96 1.35 23.03
CA GLN A 107 1.75 0.93 23.74
C GLN A 107 0.54 1.81 23.38
N GLU A 108 0.79 3.07 23.03
CA GLU A 108 -0.25 4.08 22.77
C GLU A 108 -0.44 4.39 21.29
N SER A 109 0.54 4.09 20.45
CA SER A 109 0.57 4.48 19.04
C SER A 109 0.76 3.27 18.11
N PRO A 110 -0.02 3.18 17.02
CA PRO A 110 0.19 2.15 16.00
C PRO A 110 1.59 2.23 15.38
N SER A 111 2.22 1.08 15.23
CA SER A 111 3.53 0.92 14.59
C SER A 111 3.55 -0.37 13.77
N GLY A 112 4.14 -0.33 12.59
CA GLY A 112 4.37 -1.49 11.74
C GLY A 112 5.83 -1.93 11.74
N PHE A 113 6.06 -3.23 11.65
CA PHE A 113 7.40 -3.81 11.59
C PHE A 113 7.56 -4.71 10.36
N GLY A 114 8.78 -4.81 9.82
CA GLY A 114 9.07 -5.70 8.70
C GLY A 114 10.55 -5.83 8.37
N ASP A 115 10.89 -6.80 7.53
CA ASP A 115 12.29 -7.05 7.11
C ASP A 115 12.81 -5.94 6.17
N ASN A 116 11.89 -5.19 5.56
CA ASN A 116 12.18 -4.04 4.72
C ASN A 116 11.12 -2.94 4.93
N LYS A 117 11.39 -1.75 4.37
CA LYS A 117 10.51 -0.58 4.51
C LYS A 117 9.09 -0.83 3.98
N LEU A 118 8.96 -1.56 2.88
CA LEU A 118 7.65 -1.88 2.29
C LEU A 118 6.81 -2.76 3.22
N GLU A 119 7.43 -3.76 3.85
CA GLU A 119 6.77 -4.60 4.86
C GLU A 119 6.40 -3.82 6.12
N ALA A 120 7.29 -2.95 6.61
CA ALA A 120 6.99 -2.11 7.76
C ALA A 120 5.79 -1.19 7.49
N LEU A 121 5.73 -0.57 6.30
CA LEU A 121 4.60 0.24 5.85
C LEU A 121 3.31 -0.59 5.74
N ALA A 122 3.38 -1.79 5.17
CA ALA A 122 2.23 -2.69 5.04
C ALA A 122 1.71 -3.17 6.40
N SER A 123 2.62 -3.46 7.34
CA SER A 123 2.27 -3.79 8.72
C SER A 123 1.59 -2.61 9.42
N LEU A 124 2.10 -1.38 9.24
CA LEU A 124 1.46 -0.19 9.80
C LEU A 124 0.06 0.02 9.22
N ALA A 125 -0.11 -0.20 7.92
CA ALA A 125 -1.42 -0.11 7.26
C ALA A 125 -2.44 -1.09 7.87
N LYS A 126 -2.02 -2.32 8.20
CA LYS A 126 -2.85 -3.30 8.91
C LYS A 126 -3.25 -2.80 10.30
N GLU A 127 -2.28 -2.32 11.09
CA GLU A 127 -2.53 -1.80 12.45
C GLU A 127 -3.47 -0.58 12.45
N LEU A 128 -3.43 0.24 11.39
CA LEU A 128 -4.33 1.37 11.20
C LEU A 128 -5.75 0.95 10.73
N GLY A 129 -6.00 -0.34 10.54
CA GLY A 129 -7.31 -0.85 10.15
C GLY A 129 -7.62 -0.68 8.66
N LEU A 130 -6.62 -0.74 7.78
CA LEU A 130 -6.83 -0.75 6.34
C LEU A 130 -7.79 -1.89 5.95
N THR A 131 -8.83 -1.55 5.20
CA THR A 131 -9.82 -2.50 4.70
C THR A 131 -9.84 -2.52 3.17
N GLY A 132 -10.22 -3.67 2.61
CA GLY A 132 -10.44 -3.83 1.17
C GLY A 132 -11.64 -3.02 0.70
N GLY A 133 -11.63 -2.64 -0.58
CA GLY A 133 -12.74 -1.94 -1.23
C GLY A 133 -12.36 -1.45 -2.62
N HIS A 134 -13.38 -1.11 -3.42
CA HIS A 134 -13.19 -0.71 -4.82
C HIS A 134 -13.16 0.79 -5.01
N MET A 135 -14.16 1.48 -4.47
CA MET A 135 -14.34 2.93 -4.54
C MET A 135 -14.66 3.46 -3.14
N TRP A 136 -14.18 4.68 -2.85
CA TRP A 136 -14.46 5.41 -1.60
C TRP A 136 -14.02 4.69 -0.31
N ARG A 137 -12.88 4.01 -0.34
CA ARG A 137 -12.21 3.54 0.88
C ARG A 137 -11.12 4.53 1.30
N SER A 138 -10.78 4.51 2.59
CA SER A 138 -9.60 5.20 3.09
C SER A 138 -8.34 4.54 2.51
N THR A 139 -7.50 5.35 1.86
CA THR A 139 -6.16 4.91 1.46
C THR A 139 -5.23 4.90 2.66
N PHE A 140 -4.07 4.26 2.52
CA PHE A 140 -3.02 4.31 3.52
C PHE A 140 -2.66 5.76 3.84
N SER A 141 -2.51 6.61 2.82
CA SER A 141 -2.29 8.05 2.99
C SER A 141 -3.37 8.76 3.80
N ASP A 142 -4.62 8.31 3.75
CA ASP A 142 -5.71 8.91 4.55
C ASP A 142 -5.66 8.44 6.00
N LEU A 143 -5.22 7.20 6.24
CA LEU A 143 -5.10 6.61 7.58
C LEU A 143 -3.91 7.18 8.37
N VAL A 144 -2.85 7.59 7.69
CA VAL A 144 -1.64 8.14 8.35
C VAL A 144 -1.67 9.65 8.54
N LYS A 145 -2.62 10.37 7.93
CA LYS A 145 -2.77 11.82 8.12
C LYS A 145 -3.06 12.11 9.59
N VAL A 146 -2.21 12.95 10.18
CA VAL A 146 -2.46 13.55 11.49
C VAL A 146 -3.44 14.71 11.28
N ALA A 147 -4.48 14.77 12.12
CA ALA A 147 -5.52 15.79 12.09
C ALA A 147 -5.03 17.16 12.57
#